data_AF-A0A962CQK3-F1
#
_entry.id   AF-A0A962CQK3-F1
#
_cell.length_a   1.000
_cell.length_b   1.000
_cell.length_c   1.000
_cell.angle_alpha   90.00
_cell.angle_beta   90.00
_cell.angle_gamma   90.00
#
_symmetry.space_group_name_H-M   'P 1'
#
loop_
_entity.id
_entity.type
_entity.pdbx_description
1 polymer ?
#
loop_
_entity_poly.entity_id
_entity_poly.type
_entity_poly.pdbx_seq_one_letter_code
_entity_poly.pdbx_strand_id
1 'polypeptide(L)' 'MEKDDKDVIRLSDRILSALELALEQNDLKISELLTRALEQAMTRNTGGGEFIERRDYPPEIERAMDKLCSLRDQNDGI' A
#
# COMPACT_ATOMS: atom_id res chain seq x y z
N MET A 1 11.28 -1.82 29.78
CA MET A 1 10.62 -2.72 28.82
C MET A 1 11.30 -2.48 27.50
N GLU A 2 12.13 -3.43 27.03
CA GLU A 2 12.69 -3.35 25.68
C GLU A 2 11.52 -3.36 24.70
N LYS A 3 11.40 -2.32 23.88
CA LYS A 3 10.41 -2.30 22.79
C LYS A 3 10.83 -3.36 21.79
N ASP A 4 10.00 -4.38 21.62
CA ASP A 4 10.19 -5.43 20.63
C ASP A 4 10.25 -4.74 19.25
N ASP A 5 11.21 -5.08 18.37
CA ASP A 5 11.42 -4.41 17.06
C ASP A 5 10.15 -4.36 16.16
N LYS A 6 9.14 -5.16 16.51
CA LYS A 6 7.79 -5.13 15.94
C LYS A 6 7.06 -3.79 16.18
N ASP A 7 7.43 -3.01 17.18
CA ASP A 7 6.81 -1.73 17.52
C ASP A 7 7.21 -0.58 16.57
N VAL A 8 8.19 -0.80 15.67
CA VAL A 8 8.71 0.24 14.76
C VAL A 8 8.18 0.10 13.33
N ILE A 9 7.64 -1.07 12.96
CA ILE A 9 7.20 -1.34 11.59
C ILE A 9 5.74 -0.90 11.41
N ARG A 10 5.49 0.02 10.46
CA ARG A 10 4.13 0.45 10.16
C ARG A 10 3.39 -0.63 9.38
N LEU A 11 2.10 -0.79 9.68
CA LEU A 11 1.22 -1.70 8.94
C LEU A 11 1.18 -1.37 7.44
N SER A 12 1.18 -0.07 7.10
CA SER A 12 1.24 0.41 5.71
C SER A 12 2.44 -0.16 4.94
N ASP A 13 3.61 -0.24 5.58
CA ASP A 13 4.84 -0.66 4.92
C ASP A 13 4.78 -2.16 4.57
N ARG A 14 4.20 -2.97 5.47
CA ARG A 14 3.98 -4.40 5.20
C ARG A 14 2.93 -4.65 4.12
N ILE A 15 1.88 -3.84 4.08
CA ILE A 15 0.87 -3.92 3.02
C ILE A 15 1.48 -3.53 1.68
N LEU A 16 2.31 -2.49 1.64
CA LEU A 16 3.02 -2.07 0.42
C LEU A 16 3.95 -3.17 -0.10
N SER A 17 4.78 -3.78 0.76
CA SER A 17 5.64 -4.89 0.33
C SER A 17 4.85 -6.09 -0.19
N ALA A 18 3.70 -6.39 0.40
CA ALA A 18 2.82 -7.45 -0.10
C ALA A 18 2.19 -7.08 -1.45
N LEU A 19 1.81 -5.81 -1.63
CA LEU A 19 1.25 -5.30 -2.89
C LEU A 19 2.28 -5.39 -4.02
N GLU A 20 3.53 -5.01 -3.75
CA GLU A 20 4.62 -5.13 -4.73
C GLU A 20 4.82 -6.57 -5.19
N LEU A 21 4.80 -7.53 -4.26
CA LEU A 21 4.89 -8.96 -4.59
C LEU A 21 3.68 -9.45 -5.42
N ALA A 22 2.47 -9.03 -5.07
CA ALA A 22 1.27 -9.41 -5.82
C ALA A 22 1.28 -8.85 -7.25
N LEU A 23 1.78 -7.63 -7.43
CA LEU A 23 1.99 -7.00 -8.74
C LEU A 23 3.05 -7.74 -9.56
N GLU A 24 4.17 -8.16 -8.95
CA GLU A 24 5.19 -8.99 -9.61
C GLU A 24 4.65 -10.35 -10.06
N GLN A 25 3.70 -10.91 -9.30
CA GLN A 25 3.02 -12.16 -9.62
C GLN A 25 1.87 -11.99 -10.63
N ASN A 26 1.56 -10.76 -11.04
CA ASN A 26 0.40 -10.41 -11.88
C ASN A 26 -0.94 -10.88 -11.27
N ASP A 27 -1.03 -10.99 -9.95
CA ASP A 27 -2.27 -11.34 -9.26
C ASP A 27 -3.12 -10.08 -9.05
N LEU A 28 -3.96 -9.77 -10.05
CA LEU A 28 -4.80 -8.58 -10.01
C LEU A 28 -5.74 -8.60 -8.78
N LYS A 29 -6.37 -9.74 -8.50
CA LYS A 29 -7.36 -9.83 -7.42
C LYS A 29 -6.75 -9.55 -6.06
N ILE A 30 -5.56 -10.09 -5.79
CA ILE A 30 -4.83 -9.80 -4.55
C ILE A 30 -4.33 -8.37 -4.53
N SER A 31 -3.82 -7.86 -5.66
CA SER A 31 -3.35 -6.47 -5.77
C SER A 31 -4.45 -5.45 -5.44
N GLU A 32 -5.69 -5.69 -5.89
CA GLU A 32 -6.83 -4.82 -5.58
C GLU A 32 -7.23 -4.85 -4.10
N LEU A 33 -7.18 -6.03 -3.47
CA LEU A 33 -7.47 -6.17 -2.04
C LEU A 33 -6.42 -5.44 -1.20
N LEU A 34 -5.15 -5.58 -1.55
CA LEU A 34 -4.04 -4.95 -0.85
C LEU A 34 -4.02 -3.43 -1.04
N THR A 35 -4.43 -2.94 -2.21
CA THR A 35 -4.59 -1.50 -2.48
C THR A 35 -5.61 -0.87 -1.53
N ARG A 36 -6.79 -1.48 -1.38
CA ARG A 36 -7.82 -1.02 -0.43
C ARG A 36 -7.33 -1.09 1.02
N ALA A 37 -6.60 -2.15 1.36
CA ALA A 37 -6.01 -2.29 2.69
C ALA A 37 -4.95 -1.20 2.97
N LEU A 38 -4.16 -0.81 1.97
CA LEU A 38 -3.12 0.22 2.08
C LEU A 38 -3.76 1.59 2.35
N GLU A 39 -4.80 1.95 1.60
CA GLU A 39 -5.57 3.18 1.81
C GLU A 39 -6.13 3.24 3.25
N GLN A 40 -6.71 2.14 3.73
CA GLN A 40 -7.21 2.05 5.11
C GLN A 40 -6.11 2.17 6.16
N ALA A 41 -4.96 1.53 5.94
CA ALA A 41 -3.84 1.59 6.87
C ALA A 41 -3.19 2.98 6.94
N MET A 42 -3.12 3.68 5.82
CA MET A 42 -2.66 5.07 5.75
C MET A 42 -3.66 6.02 6.42
N THR A 43 -4.97 5.76 6.27
CA THR A 43 -6.02 6.62 6.83
C THR A 43 -6.34 6.36 8.31
N ARG A 44 -5.86 5.25 8.89
CA ARG A 44 -6.11 4.93 10.31
C ARG A 44 -5.42 5.87 11.30
N ASN A 45 -4.42 6.64 10.85
CA ASN A 45 -3.75 7.67 11.65
C ASN A 45 -4.27 9.10 11.38
N THR A 46 -5.29 9.28 10.53
CA THR A 46 -5.80 10.60 10.08
C THR A 46 -6.74 11.32 11.08
N GLY A 47 -6.58 11.12 12.38
CA GLY A 47 -7.54 11.65 13.39
C GLY A 47 -7.01 11.93 14.80
N GLY A 48 -5.70 11.80 15.04
CA GLY A 48 -5.06 12.17 16.31
C GLY A 48 -4.16 13.39 16.15
N GLY A 49 -3.94 14.16 17.23
CA GLY A 49 -3.32 15.50 17.24
C GLY A 49 -1.91 15.69 16.65
N GLU A 50 -1.33 14.66 16.04
CA GLU A 50 -0.09 14.71 15.25
C GLU A 50 -0.35 14.38 13.77
N PHE A 51 -1.38 15.00 13.19
CA PHE A 51 -1.68 14.84 11.79
C PHE A 51 -0.66 15.61 10.92
N ILE A 52 0.14 14.89 10.15
CA ILE A 52 0.95 15.44 9.06
C ILE A 52 0.26 15.04 7.75
N GLU A 53 -0.45 16.00 7.15
CA GLU A 53 -1.03 15.86 5.81
C GLU A 53 0.10 15.81 4.77
N ARG A 54 0.62 14.61 4.49
CA ARG A 54 1.48 14.42 3.33
C ARG A 54 0.59 14.34 2.10
N ARG A 55 0.49 15.47 1.39
CA ARG A 55 -0.28 15.62 0.15
C ARG A 55 0.25 14.77 -1.01
N ASP A 56 1.51 14.35 -0.93
CA ASP A 56 2.16 13.55 -1.97
C ASP A 56 2.42 12.14 -1.44
N TYR A 57 2.08 11.14 -2.25
CA TYR A 57 2.41 9.76 -1.96
C TYR A 57 3.94 9.58 -1.96
N PRO A 58 4.50 8.75 -1.07
CA PRO A 58 5.87 8.28 -1.24
C PRO A 58 6.06 7.69 -2.65
N PRO A 59 7.21 7.92 -3.31
CA PRO A 59 7.46 7.44 -4.69
C PRO A 59 7.30 5.93 -4.87
N GLU A 60 7.46 5.15 -3.79
CA GLU A 60 7.21 3.70 -3.79
C GLU A 60 5.73 3.38 -4.03
N ILE A 61 4.82 4.15 -3.41
CA ILE A 61 3.37 3.96 -3.57
C ILE A 61 2.94 4.38 -4.97
N GLU A 62 3.43 5.51 -5.48
CA GLU A 62 3.12 5.97 -6.84
C GLU A 62 3.46 4.90 -7.89
N ARG A 63 4.68 4.33 -7.81
CA ARG A 63 5.12 3.26 -8.71
C ARG A 63 4.27 1.99 -8.59
N ALA A 64 3.81 1.64 -7.38
CA ALA A 64 2.91 0.50 -7.19
C ALA A 64 1.54 0.75 -7.83
N MET A 65 1.01 1.98 -7.74
CA MET A 65 -0.26 2.34 -8.37
C MET A 65 -0.16 2.37 -9.90
N ASP A 66 0.93 2.87 -10.47
CA ASP A 66 1.16 2.83 -11.92
C ASP A 66 1.19 1.40 -12.47
N LYS A 67 1.85 0.49 -11.74
CA LYS A 67 1.85 -0.95 -12.06
C LYS A 67 0.45 -1.56 -11.97
N LEU A 68 -0.33 -1.21 -10.94
CA LEU A 68 -1.70 -1.69 -10.79
C LEU A 68 -2.59 -1.23 -11.95
N CYS A 69 -2.50 0.04 -12.36
CA CYS A 69 -3.23 0.54 -13.53
C CYS A 69 -2.87 -0.24 -14.79
N SER A 70 -1.56 -0.44 -15.02
CA SER A 70 -1.08 -1.23 -16.16
C SER A 70 -1.60 -2.68 -16.14
N LEU A 71 -1.66 -3.30 -14.95
CA LEU A 71 -2.17 -4.65 -14.77
C LEU A 71 -3.69 -4.75 -15.00
N ARG A 72 -4.46 -3.72 -14.61
CA ARG A 72 -5.90 -3.62 -14.92
C ARG A 72 -6.13 -3.53 -16.41
N ASP A 73 -5.41 -2.64 -17.10
CA ASP A 73 -5.54 -2.46 -18.55
C ASP A 73 -5.26 -3.76 -19.33
N GLN A 74 -4.31 -4.57 -18.85
CA GLN A 74 -4.01 -5.88 -19.45
C GLN A 74 -5.12 -6.91 -19.25
N ASN A 75 -5.82 -6.89 -18.11
CA ASN A 75 -6.88 -7.84 -17.78
C ASN A 75 -8.25 -7.41 -18.32
N ASP A 76 -8.50 -6.11 -18.46
CA ASP A 76 -9.75 -5.56 -19.03
C ASP A 76 -9.77 -5.65 -20.57
N GLY A 77 -8.62 -5.93 -21.20
CA GLY A 77 -8.46 -6.11 -22.65
C GLY A 77 -8.82 -7.52 -23.17
N ILE A 78 -9.46 -8.38 -22.38
CA ILE A 78 -9.85 -9.76 -22.73
C ILE A 78 -11.37 -9.93 -22.68
#